data_AF-A0A0W1R311-F1
#
_entry.id   AF-A0A0W1R311-F1
#
_cell.length_a   1.000
_cell.length_b   1.000
_cell.length_c   1.000
_cell.angle_alpha   90.00
_cell.angle_beta   90.00
_cell.angle_gamma   90.00
#
_symmetry.space_group_name_H-M   'P 1'
#
loop_
_entity.id
_entity.type
_entity.pdbx_description
1 polymer ?
#
loop_
_entity_poly.entity_id
_entity_poly.type
_entity_poly.pdbx_seq_one_letter_code
_entity_poly.pdbx_strand_id
1 'polypeptide(L)'
;MYGGSFTPDRIVIEAGETLTWINDGYNRHSVTAYEERIPDGAEYFSSGGFDSEYRARIDGYDYQKLIKENETFQHTFETPGYYDYFCIPHEDFSTMAGTVVVKEPNGDIPPTPEIVEPDTDHVVYMGPMSFTPESLTIQPGESVGWVNGTNIAHSVTASSVPDDATYFASGEFDTEEEAIQDWGYVRSGDVLAHDPYTHTFDVPGRYEYYCILHSLNMEGVVEVAPETDVV
;
A
#
# COMPACT_ATOMS: atom_id res chain seq x y z
N MET A 1 -18.36 10.35 0.50
CA MET A 1 -17.25 10.48 1.47
C MET A 1 -17.82 11.08 2.73
N TYR A 2 -17.63 10.42 3.86
CA TYR A 2 -18.12 10.90 5.16
C TYR A 2 -17.17 10.45 6.25
N GLY A 3 -16.84 11.33 7.20
CA GLY A 3 -15.90 11.01 8.27
C GLY A 3 -14.48 10.82 7.73
N GLY A 4 -14.00 9.58 7.74
CA GLY A 4 -12.68 9.17 7.22
C GLY A 4 -12.81 7.94 6.30
N SER A 5 -13.93 7.82 5.57
CA SER A 5 -14.19 6.66 4.72
C SER A 5 -14.87 7.00 3.39
N PHE A 6 -14.67 6.13 2.41
CA PHE A 6 -15.51 6.02 1.23
C PHE A 6 -16.68 5.07 1.53
N THR A 7 -17.89 5.43 1.11
CA THR A 7 -19.10 4.62 1.38
C THR A 7 -19.98 4.59 0.13
N PRO A 8 -20.14 3.42 -0.52
CA PRO A 8 -19.38 2.20 -0.27
C PRO A 8 -17.88 2.40 -0.53
N ASP A 9 -17.05 1.57 0.09
CA ASP A 9 -15.60 1.50 -0.14
C ASP A 9 -15.25 0.69 -1.39
N ARG A 10 -16.14 -0.21 -1.82
CA ARG A 10 -16.05 -0.92 -3.09
C ARG A 10 -17.30 -0.76 -3.94
N ILE A 11 -17.11 -0.46 -5.22
CA ILE A 11 -18.18 -0.37 -6.22
C ILE A 11 -17.80 -1.14 -7.49
N VAL A 12 -18.80 -1.72 -8.15
CA VAL A 12 -18.64 -2.43 -9.44
C VAL A 12 -19.46 -1.70 -10.49
N ILE A 13 -18.85 -1.34 -11.61
CA ILE A 13 -19.43 -0.55 -12.69
C ILE A 13 -19.16 -1.18 -14.06
N GLU A 14 -19.88 -0.71 -15.08
CA GLU A 14 -19.58 -1.04 -16.48
C GLU A 14 -18.50 -0.09 -17.05
N ALA A 15 -17.74 -0.55 -18.04
CA ALA A 15 -16.80 0.32 -18.76
C ALA A 15 -17.53 1.49 -19.46
N GLY A 16 -16.95 2.67 -19.40
CA GLY A 16 -17.49 3.94 -19.88
C GLY A 16 -18.40 4.66 -18.87
N GLU A 17 -18.65 4.11 -17.68
CA GLU A 17 -19.44 4.79 -16.64
C GLU A 17 -18.63 5.88 -15.93
N THR A 18 -19.32 6.99 -15.62
CA THR A 18 -18.78 8.09 -14.80
C THR A 18 -19.21 7.93 -13.35
N LEU A 19 -18.24 7.83 -12.44
CA LEU A 19 -18.50 7.91 -11.01
C LEU A 19 -18.40 9.34 -10.52
N THR A 20 -19.26 9.68 -9.55
CA THR A 20 -19.23 10.96 -8.83
C THR A 20 -19.00 10.69 -7.35
N TRP A 21 -17.88 11.17 -6.83
CA TRP A 21 -17.64 11.23 -5.40
C TRP A 21 -18.19 12.53 -4.86
N ILE A 22 -18.98 12.46 -3.79
CA ILE A 22 -19.55 13.62 -3.09
C ILE A 22 -18.96 13.65 -1.68
N ASN A 23 -18.49 14.81 -1.25
CA ASN A 23 -18.14 15.03 0.15
C ASN A 23 -19.40 15.45 0.94
N ASP A 24 -19.92 14.53 1.75
CA ASP A 24 -21.12 14.74 2.58
C ASP A 24 -20.75 15.08 4.03
N GLY A 25 -19.49 15.44 4.28
CA GLY A 25 -18.96 15.78 5.59
C GLY A 25 -18.19 17.10 5.62
N TYR A 26 -17.94 17.58 6.83
CA TYR A 26 -17.17 18.82 7.06
C TYR A 26 -15.68 18.66 6.74
N ASN A 27 -15.12 17.48 7.03
CA ASN A 27 -13.71 17.18 6.74
C ASN A 27 -13.49 17.22 5.23
N ARG A 28 -12.37 17.79 4.80
CA ARG A 28 -12.01 17.79 3.38
C ARG A 28 -11.40 16.46 2.99
N HIS A 29 -11.68 16.05 1.77
CA HIS A 29 -11.22 14.78 1.23
C HIS A 29 -10.58 14.96 -0.13
N SER A 30 -9.78 13.98 -0.54
CA SER A 30 -9.40 13.79 -1.92
C SER A 30 -9.86 12.41 -2.40
N VAL A 31 -9.86 12.24 -3.71
CA VAL A 31 -9.95 10.97 -4.41
C VAL A 31 -8.70 10.92 -5.28
N THR A 32 -7.79 10.01 -4.98
CA THR A 32 -6.47 9.93 -5.62
C THR A 32 -6.21 8.48 -5.96
N ALA A 33 -5.98 8.14 -7.23
CA ALA A 33 -5.59 6.79 -7.60
C ALA A 33 -4.24 6.44 -6.99
N TYR A 34 -4.08 5.19 -6.58
CA TYR A 34 -2.75 4.58 -6.45
C TYR A 34 -2.27 4.24 -7.88
N GLU A 35 -1.28 4.96 -8.39
CA GLU A 35 -0.86 4.91 -9.80
C GLU A 35 -0.37 3.52 -10.21
N GLU A 36 0.29 2.80 -9.30
CA GLU A 36 0.74 1.41 -9.50
C GLU A 36 -0.36 0.35 -9.26
N ARG A 37 -1.60 0.77 -8.96
CA ARG A 37 -2.73 -0.12 -8.63
C ARG A 37 -3.99 0.19 -9.44
N ILE A 38 -3.81 0.78 -10.62
CA ILE A 38 -4.84 0.89 -11.66
C ILE A 38 -4.45 0.00 -12.85
N PRO A 39 -5.39 -0.36 -13.73
CA PRO A 39 -5.10 -1.23 -14.86
C PRO A 39 -4.09 -0.60 -15.82
N ASP A 40 -3.24 -1.42 -16.43
CA ASP A 40 -2.28 -0.97 -17.44
C ASP A 40 -2.96 -0.14 -18.54
N GLY A 41 -2.42 1.06 -18.78
CA GLY A 41 -2.93 1.98 -19.80
C GLY A 41 -4.24 2.69 -19.44
N ALA A 42 -4.77 2.52 -18.23
CA ALA A 42 -5.84 3.36 -17.73
C ALA A 42 -5.38 4.80 -17.51
N GLU A 43 -6.33 5.75 -17.61
CA GLU A 43 -6.07 7.15 -17.29
C GLU A 43 -5.91 7.32 -15.77
N TYR A 44 -4.82 7.98 -15.36
CA TYR A 44 -4.63 8.37 -13.96
C TYR A 44 -5.70 9.39 -13.54
N PHE A 45 -6.20 9.30 -12.31
CA PHE A 45 -7.18 10.24 -11.79
C PHE A 45 -6.84 10.74 -10.39
N SER A 46 -6.99 12.05 -10.20
CA SER A 46 -6.94 12.67 -8.90
C SER A 46 -7.83 13.90 -8.85
N SER A 47 -8.59 14.02 -7.78
CA SER A 47 -9.16 15.29 -7.36
C SER A 47 -8.05 16.33 -7.15
N GLY A 48 -8.35 17.61 -7.33
CA GLY A 48 -7.33 18.68 -7.28
C GLY A 48 -6.61 18.93 -8.61
N GLY A 49 -6.87 18.10 -9.63
CA GLY A 49 -6.39 18.28 -11.01
C GLY A 49 -4.90 17.99 -11.15
N PHE A 50 -4.45 16.87 -10.56
CA PHE A 50 -3.07 16.39 -10.67
C PHE A 50 -3.01 15.27 -11.71
N ASP A 51 -1.95 15.27 -12.51
CA ASP A 51 -1.76 14.31 -13.62
C ASP A 51 -0.92 13.09 -13.21
N SER A 52 -0.49 13.00 -11.94
CA SER A 52 0.20 11.83 -11.38
C SER A 52 0.08 11.76 -9.86
N GLU A 53 0.33 10.58 -9.28
CA GLU A 53 0.32 10.37 -7.83
C GLU A 53 1.42 11.19 -7.17
N TYR A 54 2.61 11.23 -7.77
CA TYR A 54 3.73 12.05 -7.30
C TYR A 54 3.32 13.52 -7.09
N ARG A 55 2.60 14.12 -8.06
CA ARG A 55 2.13 15.52 -7.95
C ARG A 55 1.03 15.66 -6.91
N ALA A 56 0.12 14.69 -6.86
CA ALA A 56 -0.94 14.67 -5.87
C ALA A 56 -0.37 14.57 -4.44
N ARG A 57 0.68 13.78 -4.19
CA ARG A 57 1.31 13.66 -2.87
C ARG A 57 2.02 14.94 -2.42
N ILE A 58 2.67 15.67 -3.34
CA ILE A 58 3.36 16.93 -3.02
C ILE A 58 2.38 18.06 -2.73
N ASP A 59 1.40 18.26 -3.61
CA ASP A 59 0.55 19.46 -3.60
C ASP A 59 -0.86 19.20 -3.08
N GLY A 60 -1.25 17.93 -2.90
CA GLY A 60 -2.62 17.53 -2.51
C GLY A 60 -2.97 17.76 -1.04
N TYR A 61 -2.00 18.14 -0.20
CA TYR A 61 -2.27 18.67 1.14
C TYR A 61 -2.68 20.15 1.13
N ASP A 62 -2.59 20.85 -0.01
CA ASP A 62 -3.14 22.20 -0.15
C ASP A 62 -4.65 22.13 0.08
N TYR A 63 -5.10 22.83 1.13
CA TYR A 63 -6.50 22.88 1.54
C TYR A 63 -7.43 23.36 0.42
N GLN A 64 -6.94 24.15 -0.54
CA GLN A 64 -7.72 24.62 -1.70
C GLN A 64 -7.86 23.57 -2.81
N LYS A 65 -7.03 22.53 -2.80
CA LYS A 65 -7.05 21.43 -3.77
C LYS A 65 -7.94 20.26 -3.34
N LEU A 66 -8.32 20.21 -2.07
CA LEU A 66 -9.20 19.19 -1.51
C LEU A 66 -10.69 19.48 -1.77
N ILE A 67 -11.46 18.41 -1.94
CA ILE A 67 -12.93 18.42 -2.09
C ILE A 67 -13.54 18.85 -0.76
N LYS A 68 -14.16 20.04 -0.74
CA LYS A 68 -14.84 20.57 0.46
C LYS A 68 -16.25 19.98 0.62
N GLU A 69 -16.88 20.25 1.76
CA GLU A 69 -18.27 19.88 2.02
C GLU A 69 -19.20 20.27 0.85
N ASN A 70 -20.03 19.31 0.43
CA ASN A 70 -20.96 19.37 -0.72
C ASN A 70 -20.30 19.53 -2.11
N GLU A 71 -18.97 19.50 -2.23
CA GLU A 71 -18.29 19.46 -3.52
C GLU A 71 -18.16 18.02 -4.04
N THR A 72 -17.99 17.93 -5.36
CA THR A 72 -17.95 16.67 -6.07
C THR A 72 -16.70 16.55 -6.94
N PHE A 73 -16.20 15.33 -7.08
CA PHE A 73 -15.22 14.96 -8.09
C PHE A 73 -15.82 13.88 -9.01
N GLN A 74 -15.47 13.90 -10.29
CA GLN A 74 -15.98 12.94 -11.27
C GLN A 74 -14.83 12.36 -12.10
N HIS A 75 -14.95 11.09 -12.44
CA HIS A 75 -14.04 10.40 -13.35
C HIS A 75 -14.80 9.33 -14.13
N THR A 76 -14.47 9.17 -15.41
CA THR A 76 -15.04 8.15 -16.30
C THR A 76 -14.04 7.03 -16.46
N PHE A 77 -14.48 5.80 -16.23
CA PHE A 77 -13.63 4.63 -16.24
C PHE A 77 -13.80 3.84 -17.54
N GLU A 78 -12.78 3.84 -18.39
CA GLU A 78 -12.85 3.20 -19.71
C GLU A 78 -12.24 1.79 -19.73
N THR A 79 -11.18 1.56 -18.95
CA THR A 79 -10.44 0.28 -18.98
C THR A 79 -11.03 -0.69 -17.95
N PRO A 80 -11.34 -1.94 -18.32
CA PRO A 80 -11.69 -2.97 -17.35
C PRO A 80 -10.56 -3.22 -16.34
N GLY A 81 -10.93 -3.48 -15.09
CA GLY A 81 -9.97 -3.84 -14.04
C GLY A 81 -10.29 -3.24 -12.68
N TYR A 82 -9.33 -3.35 -11.77
CA TYR A 82 -9.41 -2.86 -10.40
C TYR A 82 -8.66 -1.53 -10.32
N TYR A 83 -9.30 -0.54 -9.70
CA TYR A 83 -8.77 0.79 -9.49
C TYR A 83 -8.80 1.09 -8.00
N ASP A 84 -7.65 0.94 -7.35
CA ASP A 84 -7.51 1.32 -5.95
C ASP A 84 -7.20 2.81 -5.83
N TYR A 85 -7.84 3.46 -4.87
CA TYR A 85 -7.71 4.89 -4.65
C TYR A 85 -7.83 5.23 -3.17
N PHE A 86 -7.31 6.39 -2.79
CA PHE A 86 -7.23 6.83 -1.41
C PHE A 86 -7.51 8.33 -1.25
N CYS A 87 -7.63 8.75 0.01
CA CYS A 87 -7.74 10.15 0.40
C CYS A 87 -6.44 10.59 1.08
N ILE A 88 -5.69 11.50 0.45
CA ILE A 88 -4.36 11.97 0.88
C ILE A 88 -4.33 12.41 2.36
N PRO A 89 -5.25 13.25 2.87
CA PRO A 89 -5.23 13.63 4.29
C PRO A 89 -5.54 12.51 5.29
N HIS A 90 -6.06 11.37 4.81
CA HIS A 90 -6.70 10.33 5.63
C HIS A 90 -6.21 8.91 5.25
N GLU A 91 -5.05 8.82 4.59
CA GLU A 91 -4.42 7.57 4.18
C GLU A 91 -3.91 6.81 5.42
N ASP A 92 -3.08 7.44 6.24
CA ASP A 92 -2.37 6.81 7.36
C ASP A 92 -3.30 6.30 8.49
N PHE A 93 -4.01 7.21 9.18
CA PHE A 93 -4.69 6.86 10.44
C PHE A 93 -6.07 6.23 10.29
N SER A 94 -6.77 6.56 9.21
CA SER A 94 -8.13 6.07 8.95
C SER A 94 -8.20 5.06 7.81
N THR A 95 -7.07 4.77 7.16
CA THR A 95 -7.00 3.86 6.01
C THR A 95 -8.10 4.16 4.99
N MET A 96 -8.29 5.45 4.67
CA MET A 96 -9.37 5.89 3.79
C MET A 96 -9.03 5.52 2.35
N ALA A 97 -9.26 4.27 2.02
CA ALA A 97 -9.05 3.66 0.72
C ALA A 97 -10.38 3.11 0.16
N GLY A 98 -10.44 2.96 -1.15
CA GLY A 98 -11.56 2.33 -1.84
C GLY A 98 -11.12 1.70 -3.15
N THR A 99 -12.03 0.95 -3.75
CA THR A 99 -11.79 0.21 -4.99
C THR A 99 -12.97 0.37 -5.95
N VAL A 100 -12.70 0.83 -7.16
CA VAL A 100 -13.64 0.73 -8.28
C VAL A 100 -13.27 -0.51 -9.09
N VAL A 101 -14.26 -1.36 -9.36
CA VAL A 101 -14.09 -2.52 -10.26
C VAL A 101 -14.88 -2.27 -11.53
N VAL A 102 -14.16 -2.12 -12.64
CA VAL A 102 -14.75 -1.90 -13.97
C VAL A 102 -14.85 -3.24 -14.66
N LYS A 103 -16.06 -3.63 -15.06
CA LYS A 103 -16.31 -4.91 -15.71
C LYS A 103 -15.71 -5.00 -17.10
N GLU A 104 -15.45 -6.24 -17.50
CA GLU A 104 -15.13 -6.60 -18.88
C GLU A 104 -16.31 -6.29 -19.82
N PRO A 105 -16.10 -6.07 -21.13
CA PRO A 105 -17.17 -5.77 -22.08
C PRO A 105 -18.26 -6.85 -22.19
N ASN A 106 -17.97 -8.07 -21.76
CA ASN A 106 -18.92 -9.18 -21.71
C ASN A 106 -19.77 -9.20 -20.42
N GLY A 107 -19.55 -8.23 -19.50
CA GLY A 107 -20.23 -8.09 -18.21
C GLY A 107 -19.59 -8.87 -17.07
N ASP A 108 -18.49 -9.59 -17.32
CA ASP A 108 -17.77 -10.34 -16.28
C ASP A 108 -16.98 -9.38 -15.38
N ILE A 109 -16.78 -9.80 -14.14
CA ILE A 109 -15.83 -9.14 -13.24
C ILE A 109 -14.43 -9.58 -13.67
N PRO A 110 -13.49 -8.64 -13.91
CA PRO A 110 -12.11 -8.99 -14.21
C PRO A 110 -11.53 -9.87 -13.11
N PRO A 111 -10.50 -10.69 -13.40
CA PRO A 111 -9.78 -11.36 -12.33
C PRO A 111 -9.28 -10.32 -11.32
N THR A 112 -9.39 -10.64 -10.03
CA THR A 112 -8.71 -9.85 -8.99
C THR A 112 -7.22 -9.76 -9.31
N PRO A 113 -6.53 -8.66 -8.96
CA PRO A 113 -5.07 -8.61 -9.02
C PRO A 113 -4.48 -9.88 -8.42
N GLU A 114 -3.61 -10.54 -9.18
CA GLU A 114 -3.02 -11.80 -8.77
C GLU A 114 -2.13 -11.54 -7.55
N ILE A 115 -2.42 -12.23 -6.46
CA ILE A 115 -1.53 -12.27 -5.29
C ILE A 115 -0.45 -13.28 -5.62
N VAL A 116 0.78 -12.81 -5.80
CA VAL A 116 1.95 -13.65 -6.04
C VAL A 116 2.50 -14.07 -4.68
N GLU A 117 2.48 -15.38 -4.42
CA GLU A 117 3.14 -15.97 -3.26
C GLU A 117 4.65 -16.06 -3.53
N PRO A 118 5.51 -15.48 -2.69
CA PRO A 118 6.95 -15.55 -2.88
C PRO A 118 7.49 -16.95 -2.61
N ASP A 119 8.54 -17.35 -3.33
CA ASP A 119 9.29 -18.59 -3.08
C ASP A 119 10.27 -18.35 -1.93
N THR A 120 9.74 -18.30 -0.71
CA THR A 120 10.47 -18.06 0.54
C THR A 120 10.15 -19.13 1.58
N ASP A 121 11.02 -19.28 2.58
CA ASP A 121 10.83 -20.26 3.65
C ASP A 121 9.62 -19.92 4.53
N HIS A 122 9.37 -18.62 4.73
CA HIS A 122 8.25 -18.09 5.51
C HIS A 122 7.53 -16.97 4.74
N VAL A 123 6.24 -16.79 5.04
CA VAL A 123 5.41 -15.73 4.45
C VAL A 123 4.71 -14.94 5.55
N VAL A 124 4.73 -13.61 5.43
CA VAL A 124 4.01 -12.65 6.26
C VAL A 124 2.98 -11.93 5.40
N TYR A 125 1.70 -12.09 5.74
CA TYR A 125 0.60 -11.39 5.08
C TYR A 125 0.36 -10.02 5.73
N MET A 126 0.11 -9.02 4.89
CA MET A 126 -0.31 -7.68 5.34
C MET A 126 -1.84 -7.63 5.37
N GLY A 127 -2.37 -7.29 6.54
CA GLY A 127 -3.76 -6.86 6.72
C GLY A 127 -3.84 -5.33 6.82
N PRO A 128 -5.04 -4.75 7.00
CA PRO A 128 -5.25 -3.30 6.91
C PRO A 128 -4.26 -2.43 7.71
N MET A 129 -3.85 -2.88 8.89
CA MET A 129 -2.83 -2.22 9.72
C MET A 129 -2.05 -3.27 10.55
N SER A 130 -1.72 -4.43 9.97
CA SER A 130 -1.06 -5.52 10.72
C SER A 130 -0.23 -6.44 9.85
N PHE A 131 0.86 -6.97 10.39
CA PHE A 131 1.57 -8.12 9.82
C PHE A 131 1.05 -9.43 10.44
N THR A 132 0.92 -10.50 9.64
CA THR A 132 0.48 -11.81 10.10
C THR A 132 1.32 -12.94 9.50
N PRO A 133 2.07 -13.70 10.32
CA PRO A 133 2.24 -13.52 11.76
C PRO A 133 2.98 -12.22 12.11
N GLU A 134 2.71 -11.66 13.29
CA GLU A 134 3.40 -10.47 13.81
C GLU A 134 4.87 -10.78 14.18
N SER A 135 5.14 -12.02 14.59
CA SER A 135 6.48 -12.48 14.93
C SER A 135 6.81 -13.84 14.33
N LEU A 136 8.06 -13.99 13.90
CA LEU A 136 8.64 -15.24 13.42
C LEU A 136 9.90 -15.57 14.22
N THR A 137 10.15 -16.87 14.39
CA THR A 137 11.45 -17.39 14.84
C THR A 137 11.99 -18.30 13.74
N ILE A 138 13.15 -17.97 13.20
CA ILE A 138 13.71 -18.60 12.00
C ILE A 138 15.17 -19.03 12.23
N GLN A 139 15.73 -19.82 11.33
CA GLN A 139 17.16 -20.17 11.31
C GLN A 139 17.98 -19.20 10.44
N PRO A 140 19.30 -19.05 10.71
CA PRO A 140 20.19 -18.33 9.80
C PRO A 140 20.11 -18.86 8.36
N GLY A 141 19.99 -17.95 7.40
CA GLY A 141 19.86 -18.24 5.97
C GLY A 141 18.43 -18.51 5.50
N GLU A 142 17.43 -18.52 6.38
CA GLU A 142 16.02 -18.59 5.97
C GLU A 142 15.53 -17.23 5.46
N SER A 143 14.60 -17.30 4.52
CA SER A 143 13.99 -16.17 3.85
C SER A 143 12.56 -15.90 4.31
N VAL A 144 12.17 -14.63 4.34
CA VAL A 144 10.79 -14.19 4.61
C VAL A 144 10.31 -13.37 3.42
N GLY A 145 9.10 -13.67 2.97
CA GLY A 145 8.38 -12.89 1.97
C GLY A 145 7.19 -12.15 2.60
N TRP A 146 6.97 -10.91 2.20
CA TRP A 146 5.82 -10.10 2.64
C TRP A 146 4.85 -9.90 1.48
N VAL A 147 3.59 -10.25 1.71
CA VAL A 147 2.53 -10.24 0.70
C VAL A 147 1.45 -9.25 1.08
N ASN A 148 1.20 -8.27 0.21
CA ASN A 148 0.10 -7.33 0.37
C ASN A 148 -1.17 -7.82 -0.35
N GLY A 149 -2.13 -8.31 0.41
CA GLY A 149 -3.45 -8.73 -0.11
C GLY A 149 -4.52 -7.64 -0.01
N THR A 150 -4.17 -6.41 0.34
CA THR A 150 -5.11 -5.31 0.58
C THR A 150 -5.05 -4.25 -0.51
N ASN A 151 -6.05 -3.37 -0.55
CA ASN A 151 -6.03 -2.15 -1.38
C ASN A 151 -5.31 -0.97 -0.68
N ILE A 152 -4.66 -1.19 0.46
CA ILE A 152 -3.94 -0.18 1.23
C ILE A 152 -2.44 -0.31 0.96
N ALA A 153 -1.74 0.82 0.84
CA ALA A 153 -0.30 0.83 0.63
C ALA A 153 0.44 0.34 1.88
N HIS A 154 1.46 -0.49 1.69
CA HIS A 154 2.23 -1.04 2.79
C HIS A 154 3.72 -1.11 2.44
N SER A 155 4.58 -0.86 3.43
CA SER A 155 6.02 -1.06 3.32
C SER A 155 6.50 -2.10 4.33
N VAL A 156 7.72 -2.56 4.12
CA VAL A 156 8.52 -3.24 5.13
C VAL A 156 9.76 -2.40 5.34
N THR A 157 10.01 -1.93 6.56
CA THR A 157 11.14 -1.05 6.83
C THR A 157 11.73 -1.44 8.17
N ALA A 158 13.00 -1.86 8.19
CA ALA A 158 13.65 -2.22 9.44
C ALA A 158 13.81 -0.99 10.33
N SER A 159 13.42 -1.10 11.60
CA SER A 159 13.68 -0.11 12.65
C SER A 159 14.87 -0.50 13.51
N SER A 160 15.20 -1.79 13.57
CA SER A 160 16.37 -2.30 14.27
C SER A 160 16.88 -3.58 13.62
N VAL A 161 18.19 -3.65 13.39
CA VAL A 161 18.89 -4.84 12.90
C VAL A 161 20.11 -5.12 13.81
N PRO A 162 20.58 -6.39 13.91
CA PRO A 162 21.85 -6.70 14.57
C PRO A 162 23.06 -5.98 13.95
N ASP A 163 24.10 -5.71 14.75
CA ASP A 163 25.27 -4.89 14.34
C ASP A 163 25.97 -5.34 13.03
N ASP A 164 26.02 -6.65 12.77
CA ASP A 164 26.67 -7.22 11.59
C ASP A 164 25.69 -7.59 10.47
N ALA A 165 24.38 -7.31 10.64
CA ALA A 165 23.36 -7.61 9.65
C ALA A 165 23.27 -6.52 8.59
N THR A 166 22.86 -6.92 7.38
CA THR A 166 22.52 -5.95 6.32
C THR A 166 21.17 -5.32 6.65
N TYR A 167 21.05 -4.00 6.44
CA TYR A 167 19.76 -3.30 6.56
C TYR A 167 18.78 -3.80 5.50
N PHE A 168 17.47 -3.68 5.76
CA PHE A 168 16.45 -4.10 4.80
C PHE A 168 15.24 -3.17 4.83
N ALA A 169 14.75 -2.84 3.63
CA ALA A 169 13.48 -2.17 3.43
C ALA A 169 12.95 -2.49 2.02
N SER A 170 11.63 -2.60 1.88
CA SER A 170 10.97 -2.74 0.59
C SER A 170 11.31 -1.55 -0.31
N GLY A 171 11.57 -1.82 -1.59
CA GLY A 171 12.21 -0.88 -2.51
C GLY A 171 13.74 -0.95 -2.52
N GLU A 172 14.32 -1.93 -1.81
CA GLU A 172 15.76 -2.21 -1.77
C GLU A 172 16.60 -1.01 -1.25
N PHE A 173 16.07 -0.29 -0.27
CA PHE A 173 16.80 0.84 0.34
C PHE A 173 17.84 0.36 1.34
N ASP A 174 19.00 1.04 1.34
CA ASP A 174 20.12 0.73 2.24
C ASP A 174 19.93 1.35 3.64
N THR A 175 19.00 2.28 3.80
CA THR A 175 18.74 2.98 5.07
C THR A 175 17.26 3.30 5.30
N GLU A 176 16.89 3.43 6.58
CA GLU A 176 15.54 3.86 6.99
C GLU A 176 15.22 5.29 6.48
N GLU A 177 16.21 6.18 6.49
CA GLU A 177 16.03 7.58 6.04
C GLU A 177 15.68 7.65 4.55
N GLU A 178 16.34 6.86 3.72
CA GLU A 178 16.06 6.78 2.28
C GLU A 178 14.66 6.19 2.02
N ALA A 179 14.30 5.11 2.72
CA ALA A 179 12.98 4.50 2.60
C ALA A 179 11.86 5.48 2.99
N ILE A 180 12.01 6.20 4.11
CA ILE A 180 11.04 7.21 4.55
C ILE A 180 10.96 8.37 3.55
N GLN A 181 12.11 8.83 3.04
CA GLN A 181 12.13 9.92 2.06
C GLN A 181 11.41 9.53 0.76
N ASP A 182 11.70 8.35 0.22
CA ASP A 182 11.03 7.85 -0.99
C ASP A 182 9.52 7.66 -0.77
N TRP A 183 9.13 7.12 0.39
CA TRP A 183 7.73 6.94 0.77
C TRP A 183 6.96 8.27 0.79
N GLY A 184 7.60 9.39 1.09
CA GLY A 184 6.96 10.71 1.01
C GLY A 184 6.52 11.12 -0.40
N TYR A 185 7.08 10.51 -1.45
CA TYR A 185 6.95 10.98 -2.82
C TYR A 185 6.67 9.88 -3.84
N VAL A 186 7.66 9.02 -4.11
CA VAL A 186 7.65 8.09 -5.25
C VAL A 186 7.02 6.76 -4.88
N ARG A 187 7.09 6.34 -3.61
CA ARG A 187 6.52 5.08 -3.11
C ARG A 187 7.10 3.84 -3.81
N SER A 188 8.38 3.89 -4.19
CA SER A 188 9.11 2.75 -4.76
C SER A 188 9.17 1.55 -3.81
N GLY A 189 8.98 1.78 -2.51
CA GLY A 189 8.89 0.73 -1.50
C GLY A 189 7.49 0.16 -1.25
N ASP A 190 6.45 0.55 -2.01
CA ASP A 190 5.10 0.00 -1.82
C ASP A 190 5.07 -1.48 -2.23
N VAL A 191 4.65 -2.34 -1.30
CA VAL A 191 4.54 -3.77 -1.54
C VAL A 191 3.23 -4.03 -2.25
N LEU A 192 3.33 -4.49 -3.51
CA LEU A 192 2.19 -4.76 -4.38
C LEU A 192 1.79 -6.24 -4.30
N ALA A 193 0.51 -6.52 -4.60
CA ALA A 193 0.00 -7.89 -4.60
C ALA A 193 0.77 -8.83 -5.55
N HIS A 194 1.23 -8.29 -6.68
CA HIS A 194 1.94 -9.04 -7.72
C HIS A 194 3.47 -8.95 -7.62
N ASP A 195 3.99 -8.16 -6.67
CA ASP A 195 5.43 -7.96 -6.44
C ASP A 195 5.72 -7.98 -4.93
N PRO A 196 5.72 -9.18 -4.31
CA PRO A 196 5.99 -9.31 -2.89
C PRO A 196 7.44 -8.95 -2.57
N TYR A 197 7.66 -8.28 -1.45
CA TYR A 197 9.01 -8.01 -0.96
C TYR A 197 9.58 -9.26 -0.29
N THR A 198 10.89 -9.53 -0.45
CA THR A 198 11.54 -10.69 0.17
C THR A 198 12.88 -10.29 0.78
N HIS A 199 13.26 -10.96 1.87
CA HIS A 199 14.56 -10.76 2.50
C HIS A 199 15.09 -12.06 3.11
N THR A 200 16.40 -12.28 3.07
CA THR A 200 17.08 -13.44 3.67
C THR A 200 17.85 -13.00 4.90
N PHE A 201 17.72 -13.74 5.99
CA PHE A 201 18.27 -13.37 7.29
C PHE A 201 19.46 -14.25 7.68
N ASP A 202 20.68 -13.76 7.47
CA ASP A 202 21.90 -14.54 7.72
C ASP A 202 22.46 -14.39 9.15
N VAL A 203 22.24 -13.25 9.80
CA VAL A 203 22.88 -12.94 11.08
C VAL A 203 21.93 -13.25 12.24
N PRO A 204 22.31 -14.08 13.23
CA PRO A 204 21.51 -14.29 14.42
C PRO A 204 21.19 -13.00 15.16
N GLY A 205 19.97 -12.91 15.69
CA GLY A 205 19.53 -11.75 16.45
C GLY A 205 18.08 -11.38 16.18
N ARG A 206 17.68 -10.27 16.79
CA ARG A 206 16.33 -9.74 16.69
C ARG A 206 16.30 -8.61 15.65
N TYR A 207 15.38 -8.72 14.71
CA TYR A 207 15.09 -7.73 13.68
C TYR A 207 13.70 -7.18 13.94
N GLU A 208 13.60 -5.87 14.11
CA GLU A 208 12.31 -5.17 14.26
C GLU A 208 12.05 -4.38 12.97
N TYR A 209 10.82 -4.42 12.49
CA TYR A 209 10.40 -3.73 11.28
C TYR A 209 8.98 -3.20 11.41
N TYR A 210 8.64 -2.25 10.55
CA TYR A 210 7.32 -1.61 10.54
C TYR A 210 6.90 -1.21 9.12
N CYS A 211 5.62 -0.82 9.00
CA CYS A 211 5.09 -0.19 7.79
C CYS A 211 5.12 1.35 7.95
N ILE A 212 5.77 2.06 7.03
CA ILE A 212 5.94 3.53 7.12
C ILE A 212 4.59 4.25 7.20
N LEU A 213 3.60 3.81 6.41
CA LEU A 213 2.26 4.37 6.41
C LEU A 213 1.53 4.21 7.76
N HIS A 214 1.80 3.11 8.47
CA HIS A 214 1.12 2.71 9.70
C HIS A 214 2.12 2.58 10.86
N SER A 215 3.03 3.55 10.96
CA SER A 215 4.20 3.50 11.85
C SER A 215 3.90 3.44 13.35
N LEU A 216 2.64 3.64 13.76
CA LEU A 216 2.24 3.63 15.16
C LEU A 216 1.65 2.28 15.63
N ASN A 217 1.26 1.40 14.71
CA ASN A 217 0.47 0.21 15.05
C ASN A 217 0.70 -1.00 14.15
N MET A 218 1.58 -0.92 13.15
CA MET A 218 1.93 -2.01 12.26
C MET A 218 3.43 -2.30 12.34
N GLU A 219 3.79 -3.11 13.33
CA GLU A 219 5.15 -3.54 13.63
C GLU A 219 5.23 -5.06 13.55
N GLY A 220 6.42 -5.58 13.27
CA GLY A 220 6.70 -7.00 13.24
C GLY A 220 8.12 -7.32 13.71
N VAL A 221 8.35 -8.59 14.02
CA VAL A 221 9.64 -9.08 14.53
C VAL A 221 10.05 -10.35 13.81
N VAL A 222 11.30 -10.41 13.38
CA VAL A 222 11.96 -11.67 13.01
C VAL A 222 13.07 -11.95 14.03
N GLU A 223 13.00 -13.09 14.69
CA GLU A 223 14.02 -13.57 15.61
C GLU A 223 14.80 -14.70 14.95
N VAL A 224 16.04 -14.42 14.56
CA VAL A 224 16.94 -15.40 13.95
C VAL A 224 17.69 -16.11 15.08
N ALA A 225 17.50 -17.41 15.18
CA ALA A 225 18.14 -18.23 16.21
C ALA A 225 19.67 -18.16 16.10
N PRO A 226 20.40 -18.27 17.24
CA PRO A 226 21.85 -18.46 17.20
C PRO A 226 22.20 -19.71 16.40
N GLU A 227 23.34 -19.68 15.69
CA GLU A 227 23.89 -20.87 15.06
C GLU A 227 24.01 -21.97 16.12
N THR A 228 23.42 -23.14 15.83
CA THR A 228 23.64 -24.30 16.68
C THR A 228 25.02 -24.85 16.34
N ASP A 229 25.96 -24.76 17.29
CA ASP A 229 27.25 -25.45 17.16
C ASP A 229 26.97 -26.94 16.91
N VAL A 230 27.23 -27.41 15.69
CA VAL A 230 27.23 -28.83 15.39
C VAL A 230 28.52 -29.40 15.98
N VAL A 231 28.43 -29.90 17.21
CA VAL A 231 29.54 -30.53 17.95
C VAL A 231 29.94 -31.87 17.33
#